data_AF-A0A1B1A8S2-F1
#
_entry.id   AF-A0A1B1A8S2-F1
#
_cell.length_a   1.000
_cell.length_b   1.000
_cell.length_c   1.000
_cell.angle_alpha   90.00
_cell.angle_beta   90.00
_cell.angle_gamma   90.00
#
_symmetry.space_group_name_H-M   'P 1'
#
loop_
_entity.id
_entity.type
_entity.pdbx_description
1 polymer ?
#
loop_
_entity_poly.entity_id
_entity_poly.type
_entity_poly.pdbx_seq_one_letter_code
_entity_poly.pdbx_strand_id
1 'polypeptide(L)'
;MRPEALARLARLRWEHSVAGATLPGGLQIPGDETTRLALSGAVSALQQGMITAPVAWKTPAGFVALTQSEIEAAAQAVVRHVQACFAAEAAVATQIAAFSDPADFDLETAFAAALDS
;
A
#
# COMPACT_ATOMS: atom_id res chain seq x y z
N MET A 1 -21.02 -0.67 -17.80
CA MET A 1 -20.55 -1.85 -18.58
C MET A 1 -19.34 -2.50 -17.90
N ARG A 2 -19.03 -3.80 -18.16
CA ARG A 2 -17.92 -4.52 -17.50
C ARG A 2 -16.54 -3.82 -17.58
N PRO A 3 -16.10 -3.25 -18.74
CA PRO A 3 -14.82 -2.54 -18.81
C PRO A 3 -14.74 -1.33 -17.87
N GLU A 4 -15.85 -0.62 -17.68
CA GLU A 4 -15.93 0.55 -16.78
C GLU A 4 -15.80 0.11 -15.31
N ALA A 5 -16.42 -1.01 -14.93
CA ALA A 5 -16.28 -1.58 -13.59
C ALA A 5 -14.83 -1.99 -13.29
N LEU A 6 -14.13 -2.60 -14.25
CA LEU A 6 -12.71 -2.94 -14.11
C LEU A 6 -11.82 -1.70 -14.03
N ALA A 7 -12.10 -0.65 -14.81
CA ALA A 7 -11.35 0.61 -14.73
C ALA A 7 -11.54 1.30 -13.36
N ARG A 8 -12.77 1.29 -12.84
CA ARG A 8 -13.06 1.82 -11.50
C ARG A 8 -12.39 1.00 -10.41
N LEU A 9 -12.37 -0.34 -10.52
CA LEU A 9 -11.65 -1.22 -9.61
C LEU A 9 -10.14 -0.93 -9.60
N ALA A 10 -9.53 -0.77 -10.79
CA ALA A 10 -8.10 -0.45 -10.90
C ALA A 10 -7.76 0.90 -10.27
N ARG A 11 -8.66 1.89 -10.41
CA ARG A 11 -8.54 3.18 -9.72
C ARG A 11 -8.62 3.00 -8.20
N LEU A 12 -9.61 2.25 -7.70
CA LEU A 12 -9.79 2.02 -6.27
C LEU A 12 -8.55 1.37 -5.65
N ARG A 13 -8.02 0.30 -6.28
CA ARG A 13 -6.75 -0.30 -5.85
C ARG A 13 -5.63 0.73 -5.79
N TRP A 14 -5.48 1.57 -6.83
CA TRP A 14 -4.42 2.56 -6.86
C TRP A 14 -4.55 3.58 -5.72
N GLU A 15 -5.76 4.08 -5.45
CA GLU A 15 -6.03 5.00 -4.34
C GLU A 15 -5.63 4.38 -2.99
N HIS A 16 -6.02 3.13 -2.72
CA HIS A 16 -5.62 2.40 -1.51
C HIS A 16 -4.11 2.11 -1.45
N SER A 17 -3.49 1.77 -2.58
CA SER A 17 -2.05 1.50 -2.64
C SER A 17 -1.25 2.76 -2.29
N VAL A 18 -1.65 3.92 -2.81
CA VAL A 18 -0.98 5.20 -2.56
C VAL A 18 -1.21 5.70 -1.13
N ALA A 19 -2.42 5.47 -0.56
CA ALA A 19 -2.71 5.81 0.83
C ALA A 19 -1.70 5.18 1.81
N GLY A 20 -1.23 3.98 1.50
CA GLY A 20 -0.17 3.30 2.24
C GLY A 20 -0.65 2.64 3.54
N ALA A 21 0.26 2.46 4.49
CA ALA A 21 0.03 1.67 5.70
C ALA A 21 0.31 2.48 6.96
N THR A 22 -0.49 2.24 8.00
CA THR A 22 -0.23 2.74 9.35
C THR A 22 0.59 1.71 10.12
N LEU A 23 1.72 2.14 10.68
CA LEU A 23 2.55 1.29 11.53
C LEU A 23 2.00 1.22 12.97
N PRO A 24 2.39 0.21 13.76
CA PRO A 24 2.19 0.24 15.20
C PRO A 24 2.69 1.55 15.80
N GLY A 25 1.88 2.22 16.61
CA GLY A 25 2.17 3.56 17.13
C GLY A 25 1.58 4.72 16.30
N GLY A 26 0.86 4.43 15.21
CA GLY A 26 0.06 5.42 14.48
C GLY A 26 0.82 6.20 13.41
N LEU A 27 2.08 5.84 13.13
CA LEU A 27 2.86 6.48 12.06
C LEU A 27 2.32 6.04 10.70
N GLN A 28 1.71 6.97 9.96
CA GLN A 28 1.27 6.74 8.58
C GLN A 28 2.46 6.84 7.63
N ILE A 29 2.64 5.80 6.82
CA ILE A 29 3.63 5.76 5.75
C ILE A 29 2.92 5.63 4.41
N PRO A 30 3.04 6.62 3.51
CA PRO A 30 2.46 6.55 2.16
C PRO A 30 2.99 5.36 1.36
N GLY A 31 2.16 4.81 0.47
CA GLY A 31 2.55 3.71 -0.41
C GLY A 31 2.89 4.16 -1.84
N ASP A 32 3.04 5.46 -2.05
CA ASP A 32 3.46 6.02 -3.32
C ASP A 32 4.86 5.53 -3.75
N GLU A 33 5.18 5.67 -5.03
CA GLU A 33 6.43 5.18 -5.60
C GLU A 33 7.68 5.83 -5.00
N THR A 34 7.60 7.12 -4.66
CA THR A 34 8.72 7.86 -4.08
C THR A 34 9.01 7.34 -2.67
N THR A 35 7.98 7.14 -1.87
CA THR A 35 8.11 6.59 -0.51
C THR A 35 8.63 5.15 -0.55
N ARG A 36 8.12 4.31 -1.46
CA ARG A 36 8.61 2.94 -1.65
C ARG A 36 10.08 2.89 -2.07
N LEU A 37 10.48 3.76 -3.01
CA LEU A 37 11.87 3.87 -3.44
C LEU A 37 12.78 4.32 -2.29
N ALA A 38 12.36 5.34 -1.54
CA ALA A 38 13.11 5.84 -0.39
C ALA A 38 13.29 4.78 0.70
N LEU A 39 12.23 4.03 1.04
CA LEU A 39 12.29 2.92 2.00
C LEU A 39 13.24 1.82 1.53
N SER A 40 13.09 1.37 0.28
CA SER A 40 13.98 0.33 -0.27
C SER A 40 15.44 0.79 -0.30
N GLY A 41 15.70 2.04 -0.66
CA GLY A 41 17.03 2.64 -0.65
C GLY A 41 17.62 2.72 0.76
N ALA A 42 16.84 3.17 1.74
CA ALA A 42 17.26 3.28 3.13
C ALA A 42 17.57 1.92 3.75
N VAL A 43 16.72 0.90 3.53
CA VAL A 43 16.96 -0.48 3.97
C VAL A 43 18.29 -0.99 3.38
N SER A 44 18.46 -0.88 2.07
CA SER A 44 19.68 -1.34 1.39
C SER A 44 20.94 -0.61 1.89
N ALA A 45 20.86 0.71 2.06
CA ALA A 45 21.98 1.52 2.55
C ALA A 45 22.37 1.21 4.00
N LEU A 46 21.40 0.96 4.88
CA LEU A 46 21.65 0.55 6.26
C LEU A 46 22.30 -0.84 6.31
N GLN A 47 21.76 -1.81 5.56
CA GLN A 47 22.30 -3.18 5.52
C GLN A 47 23.73 -3.24 4.97
N GLN A 48 24.07 -2.35 4.05
CA GLN A 48 25.42 -2.23 3.50
C GLN A 48 26.35 -1.30 4.31
N GLY A 49 25.86 -0.70 5.40
CA GLY A 49 26.64 0.23 6.23
C GLY A 49 26.99 1.55 5.55
N MET A 50 26.29 1.91 4.46
CA MET A 50 26.48 3.18 3.74
C MET A 50 25.92 4.38 4.53
N ILE A 51 24.89 4.15 5.35
CA ILE A 51 24.35 5.11 6.32
C ILE A 51 24.21 4.45 7.69
N THR A 52 24.08 5.25 8.74
CA THR A 52 23.91 4.77 10.12
C THR A 52 22.58 5.24 10.70
N ALA A 53 22.01 4.40 11.57
CA ALA A 53 20.82 4.75 12.34
C ALA A 53 21.20 5.55 13.61
N PRO A 54 20.28 6.37 14.17
CA PRO A 54 18.93 6.60 13.68
C PRO A 54 18.89 7.49 12.43
N VAL A 55 17.98 7.19 11.52
CA VAL A 55 17.75 7.98 10.31
C VAL A 55 16.64 8.99 10.59
N ALA A 56 16.88 10.26 10.28
CA ALA A 56 15.84 11.28 10.33
C ALA A 56 14.85 11.09 9.17
N TRP A 57 13.69 10.52 9.48
CA TRP A 57 12.64 10.25 8.51
C TRP A 57 11.63 11.40 8.46
N LYS A 58 11.33 11.90 7.26
CA LYS A 58 10.39 13.01 7.08
C LYS A 58 8.95 12.51 7.06
N THR A 59 8.09 13.18 7.83
CA THR A 59 6.63 13.00 7.87
C THR A 59 5.94 14.34 7.61
N PRO A 60 4.62 14.37 7.34
CA PRO A 60 3.88 15.63 7.26
C PRO A 60 3.94 16.48 8.53
N ALA A 61 4.10 15.85 9.70
CA ALA A 61 4.16 16.52 11.01
C ALA A 61 5.57 16.96 11.43
N GLY A 62 6.61 16.62 10.65
CA GLY A 62 8.01 16.88 11.00
C GLY A 62 8.91 15.67 10.78
N PHE A 63 10.09 15.68 11.38
CA PHE A 63 11.03 14.56 11.30
C PHE A 63 10.92 13.65 12.53
N VAL A 64 10.97 12.34 12.31
CA VAL A 64 11.06 11.31 13.35
C VAL A 64 12.36 10.55 13.20
N ALA A 65 13.01 10.21 14.30
CA ALA A 65 14.23 9.40 14.29
C ALA A 65 13.84 7.92 14.23
N LEU A 66 14.13 7.23 13.14
CA LEU A 66 13.85 5.81 12.98
C LEU A 66 15.13 4.97 13.13
N THR A 67 15.02 3.91 13.91
CA THR A 67 16.01 2.83 13.95
C THR A 67 16.01 2.03 12.64
N GLN A 68 17.05 1.22 12.42
CA GLN A 68 17.09 0.33 11.26
C GLN A 68 15.90 -0.65 11.24
N SER A 69 15.56 -1.25 12.39
CA SER A 69 14.43 -2.18 12.47
C SER A 69 13.10 -1.51 12.19
N GLU A 70 12.92 -0.23 12.56
CA GLU A 70 11.70 0.52 12.24
C GLU A 70 11.61 0.86 10.75
N ILE A 71 12.73 1.20 10.09
CA ILE A 71 12.74 1.40 8.63
C ILE A 71 12.41 0.09 7.90
N GLU A 72 13.01 -1.02 8.32
CA GLU A 72 12.73 -2.34 7.75
C GLU A 72 11.26 -2.74 7.96
N ALA A 73 10.71 -2.52 9.17
CA ALA A 73 9.31 -2.76 9.46
C ALA A 73 8.38 -1.87 8.62
N ALA A 74 8.74 -0.59 8.42
CA ALA A 74 8.00 0.33 7.57
C ALA A 74 7.97 -0.13 6.11
N ALA A 75 9.13 -0.50 5.55
CA ALA A 75 9.25 -1.02 4.20
C ALA A 75 8.40 -2.29 4.01
N GLN A 76 8.48 -3.23 4.95
CA GLN A 76 7.69 -4.45 4.92
C GLN A 76 6.18 -4.19 5.00
N ALA A 77 5.74 -3.27 5.87
CA ALA A 77 4.33 -2.94 6.01
C ALA A 77 3.76 -2.35 4.71
N VAL A 78 4.48 -1.42 4.08
CA VAL A 78 4.07 -0.82 2.80
C VAL A 78 4.04 -1.87 1.68
N VAL A 79 5.06 -2.73 1.57
CA VAL A 79 5.08 -3.78 0.54
C VAL A 79 3.93 -4.76 0.73
N ARG A 80 3.67 -5.23 1.95
CA ARG A 80 2.54 -6.12 2.25
C ARG A 80 1.19 -5.47 1.95
N HIS A 81 1.03 -4.19 2.30
CA HIS A 81 -0.20 -3.44 2.02
C HIS A 81 -0.47 -3.32 0.52
N VAL A 82 0.54 -2.94 -0.26
CA VAL A 82 0.40 -2.85 -1.73
C VAL A 82 0.11 -4.22 -2.34
N GLN A 83 0.77 -5.28 -1.86
CA GLN A 83 0.47 -6.65 -2.28
C GLN A 83 -0.98 -7.03 -1.99
N ALA A 84 -1.50 -6.72 -0.79
CA ALA A 84 -2.88 -6.98 -0.41
C ALA A 84 -3.87 -6.20 -1.29
N CYS A 85 -3.56 -4.95 -1.66
CA CYS A 85 -4.38 -4.18 -2.61
C CYS A 85 -4.51 -4.88 -3.98
N PHE A 86 -3.40 -5.42 -4.51
CA PHE A 86 -3.45 -6.18 -5.77
C PHE A 86 -4.17 -7.51 -5.63
N ALA A 87 -4.03 -8.19 -4.49
CA ALA A 87 -4.78 -9.43 -4.22
C ALA A 87 -6.30 -9.16 -4.15
N ALA A 88 -6.71 -8.07 -3.49
CA ALA A 88 -8.09 -7.62 -3.44
C ALA A 88 -8.63 -7.28 -4.84
N GLU A 89 -7.87 -6.55 -5.66
CA GLU A 89 -8.23 -6.30 -7.06
C GLU A 89 -8.46 -7.61 -7.84
N ALA A 90 -7.57 -8.59 -7.72
CA ALA A 90 -7.70 -9.86 -8.41
C ALA A 90 -8.95 -10.64 -7.97
N ALA A 91 -9.25 -10.66 -6.67
CA ALA A 91 -10.44 -11.31 -6.12
C ALA A 91 -11.73 -10.64 -6.63
N VAL A 92 -11.80 -9.31 -6.59
CA VAL A 92 -12.97 -8.55 -7.03
C VAL A 92 -13.14 -8.61 -8.56
N ALA A 93 -12.05 -8.61 -9.33
CA ALA A 93 -12.12 -8.79 -10.78
C ALA A 93 -12.74 -10.15 -11.16
N THR A 94 -12.44 -11.20 -10.39
CA THR A 94 -13.07 -12.53 -10.55
C THR A 94 -14.58 -12.47 -10.29
N GLN A 95 -15.02 -11.71 -9.28
CA GLN A 95 -16.44 -11.50 -9.00
C GLN A 95 -17.12 -10.76 -10.15
N ILE A 96 -16.55 -9.65 -10.63
CA ILE A 96 -17.07 -8.87 -11.77
C ILE A 96 -17.25 -9.75 -13.03
N ALA A 97 -16.33 -10.68 -13.27
CA ALA A 97 -16.41 -11.60 -14.41
C ALA A 97 -17.61 -12.55 -14.31
N ALA A 98 -18.05 -12.90 -13.11
CA ALA A 98 -19.19 -13.78 -12.87
C ALA A 98 -20.56 -13.07 -13.03
N PHE A 99 -20.60 -11.73 -12.99
CA PHE A 99 -21.86 -10.97 -13.16
C PHE A 99 -22.26 -10.81 -14.62
N SER A 100 -23.57 -10.97 -14.88
CA SER A 100 -24.21 -10.70 -16.17
C SER A 100 -24.25 -9.19 -16.48
N ASP A 101 -24.58 -8.38 -15.48
CA ASP A 101 -24.50 -6.93 -15.51
C ASP A 101 -23.87 -6.39 -14.21
N PRO A 102 -22.60 -5.97 -14.23
CA PRO A 102 -21.91 -5.45 -13.05
C PRO A 102 -22.18 -3.96 -12.78
N ALA A 103 -23.13 -3.31 -13.46
CA ALA A 103 -23.38 -1.88 -13.31
C ALA A 103 -23.69 -1.45 -11.86
N ASP A 104 -24.43 -2.29 -11.12
CA ASP A 104 -24.83 -2.03 -9.73
C ASP A 104 -23.95 -2.76 -8.70
N PHE A 105 -22.83 -3.34 -9.13
CA PHE A 105 -21.93 -4.06 -8.22
C PHE A 105 -21.19 -3.07 -7.31
N ASP A 106 -21.35 -3.22 -6.00
CA ASP A 106 -20.71 -2.38 -5.00
C ASP A 106 -19.22 -2.74 -4.86
N LEU A 107 -18.41 -2.10 -5.72
CA LEU A 107 -16.96 -2.27 -5.77
C LEU A 107 -16.27 -1.88 -4.46
N GLU A 108 -16.76 -0.85 -3.77
CA GLU A 108 -16.12 -0.34 -2.55
C GLU A 108 -16.21 -1.38 -1.44
N THR A 109 -17.43 -1.88 -1.19
CA THR A 109 -17.68 -2.92 -0.19
C THR A 109 -16.95 -4.21 -0.54
N ALA A 110 -16.99 -4.63 -1.81
CA ALA A 110 -16.31 -5.86 -2.24
C ALA A 110 -14.78 -5.76 -2.11
N PHE A 111 -14.19 -4.62 -2.45
CA PHE A 111 -12.75 -4.39 -2.33
C PHE A 111 -12.30 -4.31 -0.87
N ALA A 112 -13.03 -3.58 -0.03
CA ALA A 112 -12.74 -3.50 1.41
C ALA A 112 -12.78 -4.89 2.05
N ALA A 113 -13.82 -5.68 1.77
CA ALA A 113 -13.92 -7.04 2.28
C ALA A 113 -12.77 -7.96 1.82
N ALA A 114 -12.29 -7.79 0.58
CA ALA A 114 -11.16 -8.55 0.05
C ALA A 114 -9.79 -8.05 0.52
N LEU A 115 -9.69 -6.79 0.99
CA LEU A 115 -8.47 -6.23 1.55
C LEU A 115 -8.25 -6.68 3.01
N ASP A 116 -9.33 -6.89 3.75
CA ASP A 116 -9.33 -7.29 5.16
C ASP A 116 -9.27 -8.82 5.38
N SER A 117 -9.28 -9.62 4.31
CA SER A 117 -9.26 -11.10 4.34
C SER A 117 -7.85 -11.69 4.37
#